data_AF-A0A9E4GFZ9-F1
#
_entry.id   AF-A0A9E4GFZ9-F1
#
_cell.length_a   1.000
_cell.length_b   1.000
_cell.length_c   1.000
_cell.angle_alpha   90.00
_cell.angle_beta   90.00
_cell.angle_gamma   90.00
#
_symmetry.space_group_name_H-M   'P 1'
#
loop_
_entity.id
_entity.type
_entity.pdbx_description
1 polymer ?
#
loop_
_entity_poly.entity_id
_entity_poly.type
_entity_poly.pdbx_seq_one_letter_code
_entity_poly.pdbx_strand_id
1 'polypeptide(L)'
;MYCLLRLWVYGLVILVSASAQAQGVLEIPGNGGKLSGLGLISGWKCNAGTLTVSLDGGEPIPLTAGQRRDDTRSVCGTTHTGFHAPINWALLGDGQHTAVVYDDGVEFARSTFEVATTGEEFVTGASAWVRAPDFPAPGETTRFEWNESTQHLEMVRTPEGEELVESVQHLVIVWLKEPASAEARQKVIATSYGFAEIPGVLRVSAGPSLASARDVVDSSYDVGVVITVRDQAALNAYLEHPKHKQAVQEVLGPLAQKIIVYDFVVSAPK
;
A
#
# COMPACT_ATOMS: atom_id res chain seq x y z
N MET A 1 12.13 74.33 43.48
CA MET A 1 13.51 74.33 42.96
C MET A 1 14.19 73.08 43.52
N TYR A 2 14.73 72.22 42.64
CA TYR A 2 15.31 70.86 42.87
C TYR A 2 14.29 69.76 43.23
N CYS A 3 13.89 68.86 42.32
CA CYS A 3 14.62 67.79 41.61
C CYS A 3 15.01 66.63 42.54
N LEU A 4 14.42 65.45 42.32
CA LEU A 4 15.02 64.12 42.50
C LEU A 4 14.07 63.07 41.89
N LEU A 5 14.37 62.69 40.65
CA LEU A 5 13.72 61.60 39.92
C LEU A 5 14.40 60.28 40.36
N ARG A 6 13.69 59.40 41.08
CA ARG A 6 14.16 58.04 41.37
C ARG A 6 13.66 57.10 40.26
N LEU A 7 14.52 56.80 39.30
CA LEU A 7 14.34 55.71 38.34
C LEU A 7 14.50 54.37 39.05
N TRP A 8 13.41 53.63 39.19
CA TRP A 8 13.45 52.22 39.57
C TRP A 8 13.64 51.40 38.30
N VAL A 9 14.86 50.90 38.08
CA VAL A 9 15.12 49.87 37.07
C VAL A 9 14.76 48.54 37.70
N TYR A 10 13.52 48.09 37.49
CA TYR A 10 13.17 46.69 37.73
C TYR A 10 13.79 45.85 36.60
N GLY A 11 14.94 45.24 36.89
CA GLY A 11 15.53 44.24 36.01
C GLY A 11 14.59 43.04 35.91
N LEU A 12 13.95 42.89 34.75
CA LEU A 12 13.24 41.68 34.39
C LEU A 12 14.29 40.58 34.18
N VAL A 13 14.52 39.75 35.20
CA VAL A 13 15.26 38.50 35.03
C VAL A 13 14.35 37.57 34.23
N ILE A 14 14.53 37.55 32.91
CA ILE A 14 13.95 36.51 32.06
C ILE A 14 14.72 35.24 32.41
N LEU A 15 14.15 34.43 33.30
CA LEU A 15 14.48 33.01 33.40
C LEU A 15 14.08 32.41 32.05
N VAL A 16 15.01 32.37 31.11
CA VAL A 16 14.92 31.46 29.98
C VAL A 16 15.04 30.08 30.60
N SER A 17 13.90 29.50 30.94
CA SER A 17 13.78 28.07 31.15
C SER A 17 14.14 27.43 29.81
N ALA A 18 15.43 27.19 29.61
CA ALA A 18 15.88 26.29 28.57
C ALA A 18 15.27 24.94 28.95
N SER A 19 14.12 24.63 28.35
CA SER A 19 13.60 23.28 28.32
C SER A 19 14.71 22.45 27.70
N ALA A 20 15.51 21.80 28.55
CA ALA A 20 16.39 20.73 28.14
C ALA A 20 15.46 19.62 27.67
N GLN A 21 14.97 19.73 26.43
CA GLN A 21 14.33 18.61 25.77
C GLN A 21 15.37 17.50 25.81
N ALA A 22 15.05 16.40 26.48
CA ALA A 22 15.89 15.23 26.47
C ALA A 22 16.17 14.87 25.01
N GLN A 23 17.40 15.06 24.54
CA GLN A 23 17.75 14.90 23.12
C GLN A 23 17.59 13.42 22.75
N GLY A 24 16.46 13.08 22.16
CA GLY A 24 16.12 11.73 21.71
C GLY A 24 14.82 11.72 20.92
N VAL A 25 14.69 10.70 20.07
CA VAL A 25 13.58 10.56 19.12
C VAL A 25 13.18 9.08 19.08
N LEU A 26 11.87 8.84 19.08
CA LEU A 26 11.28 7.58 18.65
C LEU A 26 11.07 7.67 17.13
N GLU A 27 11.69 6.76 16.37
CA GLU A 27 11.63 6.75 14.90
C GLU A 27 10.62 5.71 14.39
N ILE A 28 10.57 4.55 15.04
CA ILE A 28 9.61 3.49 14.75
C ILE A 28 8.97 3.06 16.08
N PRO A 29 7.65 3.12 16.25
CA PRO A 29 6.68 3.69 15.32
C PRO A 29 6.85 5.21 15.15
N GLY A 30 6.81 5.69 13.92
CA GLY A 30 6.72 7.13 13.63
C GLY A 30 5.29 7.63 13.86
N ASN A 31 5.13 8.91 14.21
CA ASN A 31 3.80 9.49 14.36
C ASN A 31 3.05 9.52 13.01
N GLY A 32 1.86 8.93 12.96
CA GLY A 32 1.10 8.69 11.73
C GLY A 32 1.63 7.54 10.87
N GLY A 33 2.56 6.75 11.39
CA GLY A 33 3.14 5.61 10.69
C GLY A 33 2.12 4.50 10.43
N LYS A 34 2.38 3.72 9.37
CA LYS A 34 1.61 2.53 9.01
C LYS A 34 2.50 1.32 9.14
N LEU A 35 2.10 0.35 9.95
CA LEU A 35 2.92 -0.80 10.32
C LEU A 35 2.14 -2.10 10.14
N SER A 36 2.86 -3.17 9.86
CA SER A 36 2.34 -4.52 9.69
C SER A 36 3.48 -5.51 9.94
N GLY A 37 3.18 -6.80 10.11
CA GLY A 37 4.17 -7.87 10.17
C GLY A 37 5.16 -7.78 11.34
N LEU A 38 6.38 -8.28 11.12
CA LEU A 38 7.46 -8.22 12.11
C LEU A 38 8.30 -6.95 11.91
N GLY A 39 8.71 -6.31 12.99
CA GLY A 39 9.51 -5.10 12.90
C GLY A 39 10.28 -4.76 14.17
N LEU A 40 10.66 -3.49 14.27
CA LEU A 40 11.39 -2.93 15.40
C LEU A 40 10.62 -1.75 15.96
N ILE A 41 10.59 -1.63 17.29
CA ILE A 41 10.50 -0.34 17.95
C ILE A 41 11.92 0.20 17.99
N SER A 42 12.20 1.40 17.45
CA SER A 42 13.56 1.92 17.38
C SER A 42 13.64 3.44 17.41
N GLY A 43 14.78 3.94 17.87
CA GLY A 43 15.08 5.36 17.89
C GLY A 43 16.48 5.64 18.42
N TRP A 44 16.71 6.85 18.90
CA TRP A 44 17.97 7.24 19.52
C TRP A 44 17.78 8.22 20.67
N LYS A 45 18.73 8.27 21.59
CA LYS A 45 18.78 9.20 22.72
C LYS A 45 20.22 9.44 23.17
N CYS A 46 20.61 10.70 23.37
CA CYS A 46 22.01 11.06 23.63
C CYS A 46 22.55 10.52 24.96
N ASN A 47 21.77 10.65 26.03
CA ASN A 47 22.07 10.13 27.35
C ASN A 47 20.88 9.26 27.77
N ALA A 48 20.98 7.96 27.54
CA ALA A 48 19.95 7.00 27.90
C ALA A 48 20.28 6.33 29.25
N GLY A 49 19.32 6.32 30.17
CA GLY A 49 19.28 5.41 31.31
C GLY A 49 18.59 4.11 30.91
N THR A 50 17.68 3.64 31.76
CA THR A 50 16.87 2.44 31.48
C THR A 50 15.68 2.80 30.59
N LEU A 51 15.73 2.34 29.34
CA LEU A 51 14.67 2.62 28.37
C LEU A 51 13.59 1.54 28.36
N THR A 52 12.34 1.98 28.39
CA THR A 52 11.16 1.12 28.21
C THR A 52 10.15 1.76 27.28
N VAL A 53 9.29 0.95 26.67
CA VAL A 53 8.15 1.40 25.87
C VAL A 53 6.87 0.74 26.38
N SER A 54 5.80 1.52 26.51
CA SER A 54 4.45 1.01 26.74
C SER A 54 3.63 1.18 25.46
N LEU A 55 2.91 0.12 25.08
CA LEU A 55 1.98 0.12 23.95
C LEU A 55 0.57 0.11 24.53
N ASP A 56 -0.24 1.11 24.16
CA ASP A 56 -1.62 1.30 24.60
C ASP A 56 -1.82 1.28 26.13
N GLY A 57 -0.80 1.73 26.88
CA GLY A 57 -0.82 1.71 28.34
C GLY A 57 -0.60 0.32 28.96
N GLY A 58 -0.19 -0.66 28.15
CA GLY A 58 0.21 -1.99 28.61
C GLY A 58 1.55 -2.02 29.34
N GLU A 59 1.97 -3.21 29.73
CA GLU A 59 3.20 -3.44 30.50
C GLU A 59 4.44 -2.87 29.80
N PRO A 60 5.39 -2.26 30.54
CA PRO A 60 6.62 -1.72 29.96
C PRO A 60 7.48 -2.82 29.33
N ILE A 61 7.80 -2.66 28.05
CA ILE A 61 8.71 -3.51 27.28
C ILE A 61 10.13 -2.90 27.36
N PRO A 62 11.16 -3.64 27.79
CA PRO A 62 12.54 -3.14 27.81
C PRO A 62 13.08 -2.87 26.40
N LEU A 63 13.80 -1.76 26.24
CA LEU A 63 14.50 -1.40 25.00
C LEU A 63 16.01 -1.61 25.17
N THR A 64 16.65 -2.24 24.18
CA THR A 64 18.11 -2.37 24.14
C THR A 64 18.73 -1.07 23.66
N ALA A 65 19.41 -0.35 24.55
CA ALA A 65 20.04 0.96 24.27
C ALA A 65 21.56 0.86 24.01
N GLY A 66 22.16 1.99 23.61
CA GLY A 66 23.61 2.12 23.40
C GLY A 66 24.14 1.62 22.07
N GLN A 67 23.25 1.33 21.11
CA GLN A 67 23.64 0.88 19.78
C GLN A 67 24.28 2.01 18.95
N ARG A 68 25.16 1.65 18.03
CA ARG A 68 25.87 2.62 17.21
C ARG A 68 24.95 3.27 16.16
N ARG A 69 24.97 4.60 16.12
CA ARG A 69 24.29 5.51 15.20
C ARG A 69 25.26 6.63 14.86
N ASP A 70 25.87 6.56 13.69
CA ASP A 70 26.93 7.51 13.31
C ASP A 70 26.38 8.91 13.02
N ASP A 71 25.12 8.96 12.57
CA ASP A 71 24.34 10.16 12.25
C ASP A 71 24.04 11.05 13.47
N THR A 72 24.06 10.50 14.68
CA THR A 72 23.73 11.26 15.91
C THR A 72 24.93 11.98 16.52
N ARG A 73 26.15 11.76 16.02
CA ARG A 73 27.39 12.32 16.61
C ARG A 73 27.38 13.84 16.72
N SER A 74 26.90 14.53 15.68
CA SER A 74 26.86 15.99 15.66
C SER A 74 25.88 16.58 16.68
N VAL A 75 24.88 15.79 17.09
CA VAL A 75 23.84 16.18 18.05
C VAL A 75 24.22 15.80 19.48
N CYS A 76 24.70 14.57 19.66
CA CYS A 76 24.92 13.95 20.97
C CYS A 76 26.38 13.96 21.44
N GLY A 77 27.33 14.31 20.56
CA GLY A 77 28.77 14.18 20.83
C GLY A 77 29.29 12.73 20.87
N THR A 78 28.40 11.75 20.72
CA THR A 78 28.68 10.31 20.71
C THR A 78 27.81 9.61 19.68
N THR A 79 28.20 8.41 19.27
CA THR A 79 27.44 7.55 18.34
C THR A 79 26.70 6.42 19.04
N HIS A 80 26.91 6.18 20.33
CA HIS A 80 26.28 5.05 21.05
C HIS A 80 24.94 5.48 21.64
N THR A 81 24.01 5.85 20.77
CA THR A 81 22.74 6.49 21.16
C THR A 81 21.52 5.71 20.72
N GLY A 82 21.67 4.70 19.86
CA GLY A 82 20.55 3.95 19.32
C GLY A 82 19.89 3.05 20.35
N PHE A 83 18.58 2.90 20.26
CA PHE A 83 17.83 1.89 21.01
C PHE A 83 16.86 1.13 20.11
N HIS A 84 16.56 -0.12 20.45
CA HIS A 84 15.52 -0.89 19.77
C HIS A 84 14.95 -2.06 20.60
N ALA A 85 13.79 -2.58 20.19
CA ALA A 85 13.27 -3.89 20.55
C ALA A 85 12.51 -4.51 19.35
N PRO A 86 12.63 -5.81 19.10
CA PRO A 86 11.82 -6.49 18.09
C PRO A 86 10.35 -6.56 18.52
N ILE A 87 9.45 -6.53 17.56
CA ILE A 87 8.00 -6.61 17.79
C ILE A 87 7.30 -7.32 16.64
N ASN A 88 6.26 -8.07 16.97
CA ASN A 88 5.25 -8.52 16.01
C ASN A 88 4.05 -7.57 16.12
N TRP A 89 3.84 -6.73 15.11
CA TRP A 89 2.74 -5.76 15.12
C TRP A 89 1.36 -6.42 15.09
N ALA A 90 1.26 -7.64 14.55
CA ALA A 90 0.00 -8.37 14.50
C ALA A 90 -0.60 -8.66 15.89
N LEU A 91 0.24 -8.70 16.94
CA LEU A 91 -0.21 -8.88 18.33
C LEU A 91 -1.01 -7.69 18.88
N LEU A 92 -0.91 -6.51 18.26
CA LEU A 92 -1.69 -5.33 18.64
C LEU A 92 -3.10 -5.36 18.02
N GLY A 93 -3.28 -6.08 16.91
CA GLY A 93 -4.51 -6.07 16.12
C GLY A 93 -4.60 -4.90 15.13
N ASP A 94 -5.67 -4.87 14.34
CA ASP A 94 -5.91 -3.79 13.38
C ASP A 94 -6.34 -2.50 14.09
N GLY A 95 -5.87 -1.36 13.59
CA GLY A 95 -6.36 -0.04 13.97
C GLY A 95 -5.28 0.88 14.55
N GLN A 96 -5.72 1.88 15.30
CA GLN A 96 -4.84 2.91 15.84
C GLN A 96 -4.28 2.51 17.20
N HIS A 97 -2.97 2.68 17.38
CA HIS A 97 -2.23 2.36 18.59
C HIS A 97 -1.35 3.53 19.02
N THR A 98 -0.93 3.52 20.28
CA THR A 98 -0.02 4.51 20.86
C THR A 98 1.18 3.83 21.51
N ALA A 99 2.37 4.33 21.19
CA ALA A 99 3.61 3.98 21.89
C ALA A 99 4.07 5.16 22.73
N VAL A 100 4.45 4.89 23.98
CA VAL A 100 5.03 5.87 24.91
C VAL A 100 6.36 5.34 25.41
N VAL A 101 7.43 6.11 25.24
CA VAL A 101 8.80 5.70 25.59
C VAL A 101 9.26 6.47 26.82
N TYR A 102 9.81 5.71 27.76
CA TYR A 102 10.29 6.20 29.04
C TYR A 102 11.80 6.03 29.15
N ASP A 103 12.43 6.94 29.88
CA ASP A 103 13.81 6.87 30.33
C ASP A 103 13.83 7.01 31.85
N ASP A 104 14.26 5.95 32.55
CA ASP A 104 14.18 5.86 34.01
C ASP A 104 12.78 6.20 34.56
N GLY A 105 11.74 5.77 33.83
CA GLY A 105 10.33 5.99 34.18
C GLY A 105 9.76 7.36 33.76
N VAL A 106 10.56 8.25 33.17
CA VAL A 106 10.10 9.56 32.69
C VAL A 106 9.82 9.49 31.19
N GLU A 107 8.60 9.83 30.77
CA GLU A 107 8.24 9.91 29.35
C GLU A 107 9.14 10.92 28.62
N PHE A 108 9.70 10.52 27.48
CA PHE A 108 10.43 11.44 26.61
C PHE A 108 9.98 11.40 25.15
N ALA A 109 9.21 10.40 24.72
CA ALA A 109 8.68 10.31 23.37
C ALA A 109 7.31 9.61 23.36
N ARG A 110 6.46 10.01 22.41
CA ARG A 110 5.19 9.36 22.12
C ARG A 110 4.91 9.37 20.63
N SER A 111 4.19 8.36 20.16
CA SER A 111 3.71 8.28 18.77
C SER A 111 2.36 7.60 18.71
N THR A 112 1.47 8.10 17.86
CA THR A 112 0.26 7.40 17.46
C THR A 112 0.45 6.84 16.05
N PHE A 113 0.09 5.59 15.80
CA PHE A 113 0.34 4.89 14.53
C PHE A 113 -0.82 3.94 14.22
N GLU A 114 -0.84 3.40 13.00
CA GLU A 114 -1.86 2.47 12.54
C GLU A 114 -1.23 1.11 12.21
N VAL A 115 -1.87 0.04 12.68
CA VAL A 115 -1.50 -1.35 12.38
C VAL A 115 -2.53 -1.95 11.44
N ALA A 116 -2.04 -2.66 10.43
CA ALA A 116 -2.83 -3.55 9.59
C ALA A 116 -2.23 -4.96 9.64
N THR A 117 -3.11 -5.95 9.74
CA THR A 117 -2.75 -7.36 9.92
C THR A 117 -3.33 -8.23 8.81
N THR A 118 -2.83 -9.45 8.72
CA THR A 118 -3.40 -10.51 7.87
C THR A 118 -4.51 -11.29 8.58
N GLY A 119 -4.86 -10.92 9.82
CA GLY A 119 -5.79 -11.64 10.68
C GLY A 119 -5.17 -12.81 11.48
N GLU A 120 -3.90 -13.14 11.24
CA GLU A 120 -3.14 -14.14 11.99
C GLU A 120 -1.86 -13.51 12.57
N GLU A 121 -1.37 -14.04 13.70
CA GLU A 121 -0.12 -13.56 14.31
C GLU A 121 1.11 -13.84 13.44
N PHE A 122 1.10 -14.98 12.72
CA PHE A 122 2.17 -15.36 11.81
C PHE A 122 1.61 -16.30 10.73
N VAL A 123 1.61 -15.84 9.48
CA VAL A 123 1.08 -16.60 8.34
C VAL A 123 2.16 -17.53 7.81
N THR A 124 1.80 -18.79 7.55
CA THR A 124 2.71 -19.81 6.97
C THR A 124 2.19 -20.35 5.64
N GLY A 125 3.10 -20.68 4.73
CA GLY A 125 2.75 -21.27 3.42
C GLY A 125 2.04 -20.32 2.46
N ALA A 126 1.95 -19.03 2.81
CA ALA A 126 1.42 -18.01 1.93
C ALA A 126 2.43 -17.66 0.83
N SER A 127 1.91 -17.35 -0.36
CA SER A 127 2.71 -16.81 -1.45
C SER A 127 1.87 -15.83 -2.25
N ALA A 128 2.44 -14.67 -2.52
CA ALA A 128 1.84 -13.64 -3.35
C ALA A 128 2.94 -12.75 -3.91
N TRP A 129 2.65 -12.13 -5.04
CA TRP A 129 3.45 -11.05 -5.58
C TRP A 129 2.53 -9.94 -6.08
N VAL A 130 3.03 -8.71 -6.03
CA VAL A 130 2.33 -7.53 -6.54
C VAL A 130 3.29 -6.66 -7.34
N ARG A 131 2.73 -5.87 -8.26
CA ARG A 131 3.47 -4.82 -8.97
C ARG A 131 3.00 -3.46 -8.49
N ALA A 132 3.94 -2.60 -8.13
CA ALA A 132 3.71 -1.18 -7.94
C ALA A 132 4.13 -0.46 -9.23
N PRO A 133 3.17 -0.04 -10.08
CA PRO A 133 3.49 0.84 -11.20
C PRO A 133 3.90 2.22 -10.68
N ASP A 134 4.69 2.93 -11.49
CA ASP A 134 5.19 4.28 -11.21
C ASP A 134 5.98 4.39 -9.90
N PHE A 135 6.71 3.32 -9.54
CA PHE A 135 7.52 3.26 -8.33
C PHE A 135 8.89 2.61 -8.60
N PRO A 136 10.01 3.19 -8.08
CA PRO A 136 10.08 4.40 -7.24
C PRO A 136 9.92 5.74 -7.99
N ALA A 137 9.87 5.72 -9.32
CA ALA A 137 9.64 6.89 -10.16
C ALA A 137 8.56 6.62 -11.22
N PRO A 138 7.91 7.66 -11.78
CA PRO A 138 6.96 7.50 -12.88
C PRO A 138 7.56 6.72 -14.07
N GLY A 139 6.81 5.77 -14.61
CA GLY A 139 7.24 4.86 -15.68
C GLY A 139 8.00 3.61 -15.19
N GLU A 140 8.48 3.59 -13.95
CA GLU A 140 9.16 2.41 -13.39
C GLU A 140 8.14 1.47 -12.75
N THR A 141 8.38 0.16 -12.83
CA THR A 141 7.55 -0.84 -12.14
C THR A 141 8.41 -1.68 -11.23
N THR A 142 8.05 -1.69 -9.95
CA THR A 142 8.69 -2.51 -8.93
C THR A 142 7.84 -3.72 -8.59
N ARG A 143 8.47 -4.89 -8.49
CA ARG A 143 7.85 -6.13 -8.01
C ARG A 143 8.10 -6.28 -6.51
N PHE A 144 7.04 -6.64 -5.79
CA PHE A 144 7.13 -7.03 -4.40
C PHE A 144 6.61 -8.45 -4.21
N GLU A 145 7.20 -9.20 -3.29
CA GLU A 145 6.83 -10.58 -3.00
C GLU A 145 6.63 -10.81 -1.52
N TRP A 146 5.70 -11.68 -1.19
CA TRP A 146 5.48 -12.10 0.19
C TRP A 146 6.71 -12.82 0.73
N ASN A 147 7.25 -12.29 1.83
CA ASN A 147 8.32 -12.91 2.59
C ASN A 147 7.77 -13.34 3.96
N GLU A 148 7.58 -14.64 4.11
CA GLU A 148 7.10 -15.25 5.36
C GLU A 148 7.99 -14.91 6.56
N SER A 149 9.30 -14.77 6.37
CA SER A 149 10.21 -14.50 7.50
C SER A 149 10.08 -13.08 8.07
N THR A 150 9.64 -12.12 7.26
CA THR A 150 9.41 -10.72 7.69
C THR A 150 7.93 -10.40 7.87
N GLN A 151 7.05 -11.26 7.37
CA GLN A 151 5.60 -11.03 7.27
C GLN A 151 5.29 -9.74 6.49
N HIS A 152 6.07 -9.48 5.44
CA HIS A 152 5.97 -8.30 4.57
C HIS A 152 5.98 -8.65 3.09
N LEU A 153 5.63 -7.65 2.28
CA LEU A 153 5.95 -7.62 0.87
C LEU A 153 7.32 -6.96 0.68
N GLU A 154 8.31 -7.75 0.28
CA GLU A 154 9.68 -7.27 0.05
C GLU A 154 9.88 -6.91 -1.42
N MET A 155 10.61 -5.83 -1.68
CA MET A 155 11.05 -5.51 -3.03
C MET A 155 11.98 -6.62 -3.52
N VAL A 156 11.66 -7.20 -4.68
CA VAL A 156 12.50 -8.21 -5.31
C VAL A 156 13.02 -7.70 -6.65
N ARG A 157 14.18 -8.20 -7.06
CA ARG A 157 14.70 -7.94 -8.41
C ARG A 157 13.75 -8.60 -9.41
N THR A 158 13.21 -7.83 -10.34
CA THR A 158 12.59 -8.38 -11.53
C THR A 158 13.69 -9.15 -12.30
N PRO A 159 13.56 -10.46 -12.55
CA PRO A 159 14.59 -11.23 -13.25
C PRO A 159 14.97 -10.54 -14.56
N GLU A 160 16.27 -10.36 -14.80
CA GLU A 160 16.75 -9.96 -16.12
C GLU A 160 16.34 -11.04 -17.13
N GLY A 161 15.50 -10.66 -18.10
CA GLY A 161 14.91 -11.61 -19.05
C GLY A 161 13.47 -12.05 -18.72
N GLU A 162 12.86 -11.59 -17.62
CA GLU A 162 11.41 -11.35 -17.59
C GLU A 162 11.12 -10.04 -18.36
N GLU A 163 11.49 -10.10 -19.65
CA GLU A 163 11.16 -9.14 -20.68
C GLU A 163 9.64 -9.02 -20.79
N LEU A 164 9.16 -7.77 -20.94
CA LEU A 164 7.86 -7.36 -21.47
C LEU A 164 6.93 -8.56 -21.77
N VAL A 165 6.04 -8.92 -20.83
CA VAL A 165 4.95 -9.82 -21.20
C VAL A 165 4.01 -9.00 -22.07
N GLU A 166 4.28 -9.01 -23.38
CA GLU A 166 3.33 -8.61 -24.41
C GLU A 166 2.08 -9.44 -24.19
N SER A 167 1.07 -8.80 -23.61
CA SER A 167 -0.24 -9.41 -23.42
C SER A 167 -1.13 -9.01 -24.58
N VAL A 168 -2.17 -9.80 -24.83
CA VAL A 168 -3.20 -9.40 -25.79
C VAL A 168 -4.41 -8.92 -25.02
N GLN A 169 -4.91 -7.74 -25.38
CA GLN A 169 -6.21 -7.23 -24.93
C GLN A 169 -7.25 -7.57 -25.97
N HIS A 170 -8.24 -8.36 -25.56
CA HIS A 170 -9.43 -8.67 -26.34
C HIS A 170 -10.59 -7.80 -25.82
N LEU A 171 -10.81 -6.67 -26.49
CA LEU A 171 -11.88 -5.71 -26.17
C LEU A 171 -13.13 -6.06 -26.98
N VAL A 172 -14.24 -6.29 -26.27
CA VAL A 172 -15.56 -6.58 -26.85
C VAL A 172 -16.53 -5.49 -26.46
N ILE A 173 -17.08 -4.79 -27.46
CA ILE A 173 -18.11 -3.78 -27.30
C ILE A 173 -19.43 -4.35 -27.80
N VAL A 174 -20.44 -4.35 -26.92
CA VAL A 174 -21.74 -4.99 -27.18
C VAL A 174 -22.86 -3.96 -27.14
N TRP A 175 -23.66 -3.95 -28.21
CA TRP A 175 -25.00 -3.34 -28.23
C TRP A 175 -26.04 -4.44 -28.06
N LEU A 176 -26.91 -4.30 -27.09
CA LEU A 176 -27.99 -5.23 -26.79
C LEU A 176 -29.19 -4.97 -27.71
N LYS A 177 -29.97 -6.01 -27.97
CA LYS A 177 -31.27 -5.87 -28.65
C LYS A 177 -32.27 -5.05 -27.83
N GLU A 178 -32.14 -5.10 -26.51
CA GLU A 178 -32.92 -4.33 -25.55
C GLU A 178 -31.99 -3.48 -24.67
N PRO A 179 -31.53 -2.30 -25.15
CA PRO A 179 -30.56 -1.45 -24.43
C PRO A 179 -31.00 -1.06 -23.03
N ALA A 180 -32.31 -0.90 -22.82
CA ALA A 180 -32.89 -0.55 -21.52
C ALA A 180 -32.82 -1.68 -20.49
N SER A 181 -32.68 -2.95 -20.89
CA SER A 181 -32.70 -4.10 -19.97
C SER A 181 -31.44 -4.13 -19.09
N ALA A 182 -31.63 -3.83 -17.81
CA ALA A 182 -30.57 -3.99 -16.80
C ALA A 182 -30.22 -5.46 -16.59
N GLU A 183 -31.19 -6.39 -16.72
CA GLU A 183 -30.93 -7.81 -16.58
C GLU A 183 -30.02 -8.33 -17.70
N ALA A 184 -30.26 -7.93 -18.95
CA ALA A 184 -29.43 -8.31 -20.08
C ALA A 184 -27.99 -7.80 -19.93
N ARG A 185 -27.81 -6.52 -19.54
CA ARG A 185 -26.48 -5.96 -19.23
C ARG A 185 -25.76 -6.76 -18.15
N GLN A 186 -26.44 -7.00 -17.02
CA GLN A 186 -25.84 -7.72 -15.90
C GLN A 186 -25.53 -9.17 -16.26
N LYS A 187 -26.35 -9.83 -17.07
CA LYS A 187 -26.10 -11.21 -17.51
C LYS A 187 -24.82 -11.30 -18.35
N VAL A 188 -24.59 -10.37 -19.28
CA VAL A 188 -23.34 -10.32 -20.06
C VAL A 188 -22.13 -10.07 -19.16
N ILE A 189 -22.22 -9.09 -18.25
CA ILE A 189 -21.14 -8.74 -17.32
C ILE A 189 -20.79 -9.93 -16.41
N ALA A 190 -21.78 -10.52 -15.75
CA ALA A 190 -21.59 -11.64 -14.82
C ALA A 190 -21.02 -12.89 -15.53
N THR A 191 -21.51 -13.19 -16.73
CA THR A 191 -20.97 -14.31 -17.54
C THR A 191 -19.49 -14.07 -17.88
N SER A 192 -19.13 -12.83 -18.23
CA SER A 192 -17.76 -12.49 -18.61
C SER A 192 -16.76 -12.71 -17.49
N TYR A 193 -17.12 -12.40 -16.24
CA TYR A 193 -16.22 -12.62 -15.10
C TYR A 193 -15.86 -14.10 -14.89
N GLY A 194 -16.73 -15.04 -15.30
CA GLY A 194 -16.42 -16.46 -15.28
C GLY A 194 -15.24 -16.85 -16.20
N PHE A 195 -14.85 -16.02 -17.17
CA PHE A 195 -13.72 -16.31 -18.04
C PHE A 195 -12.36 -16.25 -17.33
N ALA A 196 -12.28 -15.67 -16.14
CA ALA A 196 -11.06 -15.68 -15.32
C ALA A 196 -10.61 -17.11 -14.95
N GLU A 197 -11.50 -18.09 -15.02
CA GLU A 197 -11.19 -19.52 -14.79
C GLU A 197 -10.54 -20.20 -16.02
N ILE A 198 -10.51 -19.56 -17.18
CA ILE A 198 -9.97 -20.16 -18.42
C ILE A 198 -8.44 -20.05 -18.42
N PRO A 199 -7.70 -21.16 -18.62
CA PRO A 199 -6.24 -21.12 -18.68
C PRO A 199 -5.72 -20.12 -19.72
N GLY A 200 -4.80 -19.25 -19.31
CA GLY A 200 -4.22 -18.22 -20.18
C GLY A 200 -4.91 -16.85 -20.11
N VAL A 201 -6.09 -16.75 -19.47
CA VAL A 201 -6.71 -15.47 -19.11
C VAL A 201 -6.02 -14.92 -17.86
N LEU A 202 -5.48 -13.72 -17.96
CA LEU A 202 -4.79 -13.02 -16.87
C LEU A 202 -5.74 -12.12 -16.08
N ARG A 203 -6.69 -11.50 -16.77
CA ARG A 203 -7.64 -10.56 -16.17
C ARG A 203 -8.89 -10.43 -17.02
N VAL A 204 -10.01 -10.21 -16.36
CA VAL A 204 -11.27 -9.81 -16.99
C VAL A 204 -11.74 -8.49 -16.36
N SER A 205 -12.21 -7.57 -17.17
CA SER A 205 -12.91 -6.35 -16.74
C SER A 205 -14.15 -6.19 -17.58
N ALA A 206 -15.30 -5.95 -16.95
CA ALA A 206 -16.56 -5.77 -17.66
C ALA A 206 -17.41 -4.71 -16.98
N GLY A 207 -18.18 -3.96 -17.75
CA GLY A 207 -19.04 -2.93 -17.18
C GLY A 207 -20.01 -2.33 -18.21
N PRO A 208 -21.01 -1.57 -17.74
CA PRO A 208 -21.87 -0.82 -18.62
C PRO A 208 -21.09 0.27 -19.35
N SER A 209 -21.64 0.77 -20.46
CA SER A 209 -21.14 2.00 -21.05
C SER A 209 -21.24 3.18 -20.07
N LEU A 210 -20.28 4.09 -20.18
CA LEU A 210 -20.30 5.35 -19.46
C LEU A 210 -20.73 6.45 -20.42
N ALA A 211 -21.85 7.11 -20.14
CA ALA A 211 -22.36 8.19 -20.97
C ALA A 211 -21.31 9.32 -21.10
N SER A 212 -21.13 9.83 -22.31
CA SER A 212 -20.24 10.96 -22.56
C SER A 212 -20.88 11.94 -23.54
N ALA A 213 -20.71 13.24 -23.28
CA ALA A 213 -21.13 14.32 -24.18
C ALA A 213 -20.02 14.75 -25.15
N ARG A 214 -18.88 14.05 -25.17
CA ARG A 214 -17.73 14.37 -26.02
C ARG A 214 -17.88 13.66 -27.36
N ASP A 215 -17.80 14.40 -28.46
CA ASP A 215 -18.01 13.87 -29.81
C ASP A 215 -17.05 12.74 -30.22
N VAL A 216 -15.86 12.68 -29.61
CA VAL A 216 -14.85 11.63 -29.88
C VAL A 216 -15.14 10.30 -29.16
N VAL A 217 -16.13 10.26 -28.27
CA VAL A 217 -16.46 9.07 -27.47
C VAL A 217 -17.74 8.43 -27.99
N ASP A 218 -17.63 7.23 -28.56
CA ASP A 218 -18.80 6.39 -28.80
C ASP A 218 -19.28 5.81 -27.48
N SER A 219 -20.32 6.36 -26.88
CA SER A 219 -21.01 5.81 -25.71
C SER A 219 -22.37 5.22 -26.05
N SER A 220 -22.60 4.81 -27.31
CA SER A 220 -23.88 4.25 -27.76
C SER A 220 -24.06 2.76 -27.44
N TYR A 221 -22.96 2.09 -27.06
CA TYR A 221 -22.96 0.68 -26.67
C TYR A 221 -23.54 0.49 -25.26
N ASP A 222 -23.80 -0.76 -24.88
CA ASP A 222 -24.43 -1.10 -23.59
C ASP A 222 -23.45 -1.74 -22.61
N VAL A 223 -22.55 -2.59 -23.10
CA VAL A 223 -21.57 -3.32 -22.28
C VAL A 223 -20.20 -3.32 -22.96
N GLY A 224 -19.16 -3.01 -22.19
CA GLY A 224 -17.76 -3.21 -22.58
C GLY A 224 -17.14 -4.34 -21.78
N VAL A 225 -16.38 -5.21 -22.44
CA VAL A 225 -15.62 -6.31 -21.83
C VAL A 225 -14.20 -6.27 -22.33
N VAL A 226 -13.23 -6.35 -21.42
CA VAL A 226 -11.80 -6.47 -21.72
C VAL A 226 -11.30 -7.76 -21.10
N ILE A 227 -10.73 -8.62 -21.93
CA ILE A 227 -10.06 -9.84 -21.49
C ILE A 227 -8.58 -9.69 -21.83
N THR A 228 -7.74 -9.71 -20.80
CA THR A 228 -6.30 -9.74 -20.96
C THR A 228 -5.84 -11.19 -20.95
N VAL A 229 -5.19 -11.64 -22.02
CA VAL A 229 -4.59 -12.97 -22.11
C VAL A 229 -3.08 -12.86 -22.25
N ARG A 230 -2.38 -13.93 -21.87
CA ARG A 230 -0.92 -13.95 -21.80
C ARG A 230 -0.24 -13.65 -23.14
N ASP A 231 -0.76 -14.20 -24.23
CA ASP A 231 -0.18 -14.14 -25.57
C ASP A 231 -1.23 -14.53 -26.63
N GLN A 232 -0.85 -14.50 -27.91
CA GLN A 232 -1.75 -14.87 -29.02
C GLN A 232 -2.21 -16.34 -28.97
N ALA A 233 -1.36 -17.26 -28.50
CA ALA A 233 -1.74 -18.67 -28.39
C ALA A 233 -2.79 -18.87 -27.29
N ALA A 234 -2.69 -18.13 -26.18
CA ALA A 234 -3.68 -18.07 -25.12
C ALA A 234 -5.00 -17.44 -25.62
N LEU A 235 -4.96 -16.41 -26.47
CA LEU A 235 -6.17 -15.88 -27.10
C LEU A 235 -6.89 -16.97 -27.91
N ASN A 236 -6.15 -17.69 -28.77
CA ASN A 236 -6.73 -18.75 -29.59
C ASN A 236 -7.33 -19.87 -28.72
N ALA A 237 -6.63 -20.27 -27.65
CA ALA A 237 -7.12 -21.26 -26.70
C ALA A 237 -8.39 -20.78 -25.96
N TYR A 238 -8.43 -19.50 -25.57
CA TYR A 238 -9.61 -18.86 -24.96
C TYR A 238 -10.81 -18.89 -25.91
N LEU A 239 -10.62 -18.49 -27.17
CA LEU A 239 -11.69 -18.46 -28.18
C LEU A 239 -12.28 -19.86 -28.43
N GLU A 240 -11.43 -20.89 -28.40
CA GLU A 240 -11.85 -22.27 -28.59
C GLU A 240 -12.44 -22.93 -27.33
N HIS A 241 -12.25 -22.33 -26.15
CA HIS A 241 -12.63 -22.91 -24.88
C HIS A 241 -14.16 -23.13 -24.79
N PRO A 242 -14.65 -24.29 -24.29
CA PRO A 242 -16.09 -24.58 -24.21
C PRO A 242 -16.90 -23.51 -23.48
N LYS A 243 -16.37 -22.97 -22.37
CA LYS A 243 -17.00 -21.89 -21.59
C LYS A 243 -17.21 -20.61 -22.41
N HIS A 244 -16.23 -20.24 -23.26
CA HIS A 244 -16.36 -19.08 -24.15
C HIS A 244 -17.41 -19.35 -25.24
N LYS A 245 -17.32 -20.49 -25.93
CA LYS A 245 -18.29 -20.87 -26.98
C LYS A 245 -19.73 -20.90 -26.46
N GLN A 246 -19.93 -21.46 -25.26
CA GLN A 246 -21.22 -21.47 -24.60
C GLN A 246 -21.72 -20.06 -24.32
N ALA A 247 -20.89 -19.16 -23.79
CA ALA A 247 -21.28 -17.76 -23.57
C ALA A 247 -21.64 -17.03 -24.87
N VAL A 248 -20.89 -17.26 -25.95
CA VAL A 248 -21.21 -16.69 -27.28
C VAL A 248 -22.57 -17.19 -27.77
N GLN A 249 -22.85 -18.48 -27.63
CA GLN A 249 -24.09 -19.08 -28.12
C GLN A 249 -25.31 -18.76 -27.25
N GLU A 250 -25.19 -18.95 -25.94
CA GLU A 250 -26.32 -18.92 -25.00
C GLU A 250 -26.57 -17.56 -24.36
N VAL A 251 -25.56 -16.67 -24.37
CA VAL A 251 -25.67 -15.33 -23.77
C VAL A 251 -25.61 -14.25 -24.84
N LEU A 252 -24.53 -14.17 -25.62
CA LEU A 252 -24.38 -13.11 -26.61
C LEU A 252 -25.33 -13.30 -27.82
N GLY A 253 -25.47 -14.51 -28.35
CA GLY A 253 -26.38 -14.81 -29.47
C GLY A 253 -27.82 -14.30 -29.28
N PRO A 254 -28.50 -14.60 -28.16
CA PRO A 254 -29.85 -14.08 -27.92
C PRO A 254 -29.87 -12.58 -27.59
N LEU A 255 -28.87 -12.04 -26.88
CA LEU A 255 -28.95 -10.70 -26.30
C LEU A 255 -28.34 -9.59 -27.17
N ALA A 256 -27.29 -9.87 -27.95
CA ALA A 256 -26.55 -8.87 -28.69
C ALA A 256 -27.21 -8.56 -30.04
N GLN A 257 -27.41 -7.27 -30.33
CA GLN A 257 -27.79 -6.76 -31.64
C GLN A 257 -26.55 -6.54 -32.53
N LYS A 258 -25.46 -6.05 -31.93
CA LYS A 258 -24.20 -5.76 -32.60
C LYS A 258 -23.05 -5.99 -31.64
N ILE A 259 -21.95 -6.51 -32.17
CA ILE A 259 -20.69 -6.70 -31.45
C ILE A 259 -19.56 -6.13 -32.31
N ILE A 260 -18.66 -5.39 -31.68
CA ILE A 260 -17.36 -5.03 -32.26
C ILE A 260 -16.27 -5.54 -31.35
N VAL A 261 -15.24 -6.16 -31.94
CA VAL A 261 -14.09 -6.70 -31.23
C VAL A 261 -12.84 -6.00 -31.71
N TYR A 262 -11.97 -5.64 -30.76
CA TYR A 262 -10.63 -5.12 -31.02
C TYR A 262 -9.61 -5.96 -30.27
N ASP A 263 -8.69 -6.57 -31.01
CA ASP A 263 -7.53 -7.28 -30.45
C ASP A 263 -6.28 -6.44 -30.66
N PHE A 264 -5.52 -6.21 -29.61
CA PHE A 264 -4.25 -5.49 -29.70
C PHE A 264 -3.24 -5.99 -28.66
N VAL A 265 -1.97 -5.92 -29.03
CA VAL A 265 -0.85 -6.24 -28.14
C VAL A 265 -0.61 -5.05 -27.21
N VAL A 266 -0.43 -5.33 -25.93
CA VAL A 266 -0.02 -4.36 -24.92
C VAL A 266 1.37 -4.73 -24.44
N SER A 267 2.31 -3.88 -24.80
CA SER A 267 3.64 -3.81 -24.19
C SER A 267 3.58 -2.82 -23.03
N ALA A 268 4.31 -3.06 -21.95
CA ALA A 268 4.50 -2.04 -20.92
C ALA A 268 5.12 -0.78 -21.58
N PRO A 269 4.73 0.44 -21.16
CA PRO A 269 5.41 1.64 -21.61
C PRO A 269 6.91 1.50 -21.32
N LYS A 270 7.72 1.81 -22.33
CA LYS A 270 9.18 1.87 -22.18
C LYS A 270 9.58 3.05 -21.31
#